data_AF-A0A401UHA5-F1
#
_entry.id   AF-A0A401UHA5-F1
#
_cell.length_a   1.000
_cell.length_b   1.000
_cell.length_c   1.000
_cell.angle_alpha   90.00
_cell.angle_beta   90.00
_cell.angle_gamma   90.00
#
_symmetry.space_group_name_H-M   'P 1'
#
loop_
_entity.id
_entity.type
_entity.pdbx_description
1 polymer ?
#
loop_
_entity_poly.entity_id
_entity_poly.type
_entity_poly.pdbx_seq_one_letter_code
_entity_poly.pdbx_strand_id
1 'polypeptide(L)'
;MRFGFIISLLFAILVALFGIQNSSVISINFFFTKFNISLALIIFVSAITGAIIVTLLGLQKEITLRRGNKRLTKKAKNFEIQNETFKNKIETLETQIVTLETTIALNAKSNILNDEINTQNIEIKHLNNISSNKTDTLT
;
A
#
# COMPACT_ATOMS: atom_id res chain seq x y z
N MET A 1 2.28 -26.43 -22.57
CA MET A 1 2.28 -25.72 -23.88
C MET A 1 2.08 -26.66 -25.08
N ARG A 2 2.73 -27.83 -25.19
CA ARG A 2 2.56 -28.72 -26.37
C ARG A 2 1.23 -29.47 -26.47
N PHE A 3 0.63 -29.82 -25.33
CA PHE A 3 -0.63 -30.56 -25.29
C PHE A 3 -1.81 -29.77 -25.89
N GLY A 4 -1.89 -28.47 -25.62
CA GLY A 4 -2.93 -27.60 -26.21
C GLY A 4 -2.82 -27.47 -27.73
N PHE A 5 -1.60 -27.49 -28.27
CA PHE A 5 -1.38 -27.49 -29.72
C PHE A 5 -1.86 -28.79 -30.37
N ILE A 6 -1.54 -29.94 -29.76
CA ILE A 6 -2.02 -31.26 -30.23
C ILE A 6 -3.55 -31.33 -30.23
N ILE A 7 -4.20 -30.82 -29.17
CA ILE A 7 -5.67 -30.79 -29.06
C ILE A 7 -6.27 -29.86 -30.12
N SER A 8 -5.68 -28.69 -30.31
CA SER A 8 -6.10 -27.73 -31.35
C SER A 8 -6.04 -28.36 -32.74
N LEU A 9 -4.99 -29.13 -33.04
CA LEU A 9 -4.84 -29.79 -34.33
C LEU A 9 -5.89 -30.89 -34.53
N LEU A 10 -6.13 -31.71 -33.50
CA LEU A 10 -7.18 -32.73 -33.54
C LEU A 10 -8.57 -32.09 -33.71
N PHE A 11 -8.83 -30.98 -33.02
CA PHE A 11 -10.06 -30.22 -33.15
C PHE A 11 -10.22 -29.61 -34.55
N ALA A 12 -9.14 -29.09 -35.14
CA ALA A 12 -9.17 -28.57 -36.50
C ALA A 12 -9.54 -29.66 -37.53
N ILE A 13 -9.04 -30.88 -37.36
CA ILE A 13 -9.45 -32.03 -38.19
C ILE A 13 -10.95 -32.31 -38.02
N LEU A 14 -11.46 -32.31 -36.78
CA LEU A 14 -12.89 -32.50 -36.52
C LEU A 14 -13.75 -31.41 -37.18
N VAL A 15 -13.34 -30.15 -37.11
CA VAL A 15 -14.05 -29.03 -37.76
C VAL A 15 -14.01 -29.18 -39.29
N ALA A 16 -12.88 -29.60 -39.86
CA ALA A 16 -12.78 -29.87 -41.29
C ALA A 16 -13.71 -31.02 -41.73
N LEU A 17 -13.73 -32.12 -40.98
CA LEU A 17 -14.64 -33.24 -41.21
C LEU A 17 -16.11 -32.81 -41.10
N PHE A 18 -16.43 -32.00 -40.08
CA PHE A 18 -17.77 -31.41 -39.92
C PHE A 18 -18.18 -30.57 -41.14
N GLY A 19 -17.24 -29.77 -41.66
CA GLY A 19 -17.44 -28.97 -42.88
C GLY A 19 -17.71 -29.81 -44.12
N ILE A 20 -16.96 -30.90 -44.29
CA ILE A 20 -17.13 -31.83 -45.44
C ILE A 20 -18.48 -32.55 -45.35
N GLN A 21 -18.83 -33.10 -44.17
CA GLN A 21 -20.07 -33.83 -43.97
C GLN A 21 -21.32 -32.93 -44.08
N ASN A 22 -21.20 -31.67 -43.70
CA ASN A 22 -22.28 -30.68 -43.75
C ASN A 22 -22.03 -29.62 -44.84
N SER A 23 -21.44 -30.05 -45.96
CA SER A 23 -21.13 -29.21 -47.13
C SER A 23 -22.36 -28.88 -47.99
N SER A 24 -23.52 -29.48 -47.67
CA SER A 24 -24.79 -29.21 -48.34
C SER A 24 -25.09 -27.71 -48.35
N VAL A 25 -25.33 -27.19 -49.55
CA VAL A 25 -25.61 -25.79 -49.80
C VAL A 25 -27.09 -25.54 -49.56
N ILE A 26 -27.40 -24.60 -48.67
CA ILE A 26 -28.77 -24.22 -48.33
C ILE A 26 -28.98 -22.76 -48.73
N SER A 27 -30.14 -22.48 -49.32
CA SER A 27 -30.59 -21.12 -49.59
C SER A 27 -31.16 -20.50 -48.32
N ILE A 28 -30.55 -19.41 -47.87
CA ILE A 28 -30.99 -18.67 -46.69
C ILE A 28 -31.48 -17.30 -47.12
N ASN A 29 -32.60 -16.85 -46.58
CA ASN A 29 -33.02 -15.46 -46.66
C ASN A 29 -32.45 -14.72 -45.45
N PHE A 30 -31.44 -13.88 -45.67
CA PHE A 30 -30.83 -13.05 -44.63
C PHE A 30 -31.28 -11.59 -44.77
N PHE A 31 -32.13 -11.14 -43.85
CA PHE A 31 -32.79 -9.82 -43.86
C PHE A 31 -33.50 -9.48 -45.18
N PHE A 32 -32.75 -9.02 -46.19
CA PHE A 32 -33.26 -8.62 -47.51
C PHE A 32 -32.50 -9.26 -48.67
N THR A 33 -31.59 -10.19 -48.42
CA THR A 33 -30.74 -10.83 -49.45
C THR A 33 -30.77 -12.34 -49.31
N LYS A 34 -30.69 -13.05 -50.44
CA LYS A 34 -30.60 -14.51 -50.45
C LYS A 34 -29.15 -14.94 -50.65
N PHE A 35 -28.70 -15.90 -49.84
CA PHE A 35 -27.36 -16.47 -49.95
C PHE A 35 -27.45 -17.99 -50.08
N ASN A 36 -26.57 -18.56 -50.90
CA ASN A 36 -26.38 -20.00 -51.03
C ASN A 36 -25.02 -20.34 -50.45
N ILE A 37 -25.02 -20.93 -49.27
CA ILE A 37 -23.80 -21.22 -48.50
C ILE A 37 -23.97 -22.56 -47.78
N SER A 38 -22.87 -23.22 -47.44
CA SER A 38 -22.94 -24.50 -46.72
C SER A 38 -23.43 -24.31 -45.30
N LEU A 39 -24.21 -25.29 -44.80
CA LEU A 39 -24.74 -25.25 -43.45
C LEU A 39 -23.63 -25.14 -42.39
N ALA A 40 -22.54 -25.88 -42.57
CA ALA A 40 -21.38 -25.82 -41.68
C ALA A 40 -20.81 -24.40 -41.55
N LEU A 41 -20.70 -23.66 -42.67
CA LEU A 41 -20.11 -22.33 -42.66
C LEU A 41 -20.99 -21.32 -41.92
N ILE A 42 -22.32 -21.45 -42.01
CA ILE A 42 -23.27 -20.62 -41.25
C ILE A 42 -23.07 -20.82 -39.74
N ILE A 43 -23.07 -22.07 -39.29
CA ILE A 43 -22.90 -22.43 -37.88
C ILE A 43 -21.55 -21.91 -37.36
N PHE A 44 -20.49 -22.09 -38.16
CA PHE A 44 -19.15 -21.65 -37.81
C PHE A 44 -19.06 -20.12 -37.64
N VAL A 45 -19.58 -19.34 -38.59
CA VAL A 45 -19.60 -17.87 -38.52
C VAL A 45 -20.46 -17.39 -37.34
N SER A 46 -21.60 -18.03 -37.09
CA SER A 46 -22.45 -17.72 -35.93
C SER A 46 -21.73 -17.96 -34.61
N ALA A 47 -21.05 -19.11 -34.47
CA ALA A 47 -20.28 -19.44 -33.27
C ALA A 47 -19.12 -18.45 -33.03
N ILE A 48 -18.39 -18.08 -34.07
CA ILE A 48 -17.33 -17.05 -33.99
C ILE A 48 -17.92 -15.72 -33.55
N THR A 49 -19.03 -15.30 -34.16
CA THR A 49 -19.70 -14.04 -33.82
C THR A 49 -20.16 -14.04 -32.36
N GLY A 50 -20.75 -15.14 -31.89
CA GLY A 50 -21.12 -15.31 -30.48
C GLY A 50 -19.92 -15.22 -29.53
N ALA A 51 -18.81 -15.88 -29.86
CA ALA A 51 -17.57 -15.82 -29.06
C ALA A 51 -16.99 -14.40 -29.00
N ILE A 52 -17.00 -13.66 -30.12
CA ILE A 52 -16.60 -12.27 -30.18
C ILE A 52 -17.47 -11.42 -29.24
N ILE A 53 -18.80 -11.54 -29.33
CA ILE A 53 -19.73 -10.79 -28.49
C ILE A 53 -19.47 -11.06 -27.00
N VAL A 54 -19.34 -12.34 -26.61
CA VAL A 54 -19.06 -12.72 -25.21
C VAL A 54 -17.71 -12.16 -24.75
N THR A 55 -16.69 -12.17 -25.61
CA THR A 55 -15.37 -11.62 -25.29
C THR A 55 -15.45 -10.11 -25.09
N LEU A 56 -16.15 -9.39 -25.95
CA LEU A 56 -16.37 -7.94 -25.83
C LEU A 56 -17.09 -7.59 -24.51
N LEU A 57 -18.13 -8.34 -24.15
CA LEU A 57 -18.83 -8.16 -22.88
C LEU A 57 -17.92 -8.49 -21.68
N GLY A 58 -17.04 -9.50 -21.81
CA GLY A 58 -16.06 -9.88 -20.79
C GLY A 58 -15.01 -8.81 -20.51
N LEU A 59 -14.57 -8.08 -21.54
CA LEU A 59 -13.55 -7.01 -21.42
C LEU A 59 -14.01 -5.89 -20.46
N GLN A 60 -15.28 -5.51 -20.47
CA GLN A 60 -15.85 -4.50 -19.56
C GLN A 60 -15.63 -4.88 -18.08
N LYS A 61 -15.90 -6.15 -17.75
CA LYS A 61 -15.71 -6.70 -16.40
C LYS A 61 -14.23 -6.70 -16.03
N GLU A 62 -13.37 -7.12 -16.95
CA GLU A 62 -11.93 -7.16 -16.70
C GLU A 62 -11.33 -5.76 -16.45
N ILE A 63 -11.76 -4.75 -17.21
CA ILE A 63 -11.33 -3.36 -17.00
C ILE A 63 -11.75 -2.88 -15.59
N THR A 64 -12.97 -3.18 -15.17
CA THR A 64 -13.49 -2.81 -13.85
C THR A 64 -12.68 -3.46 -12.73
N LEU A 65 -12.40 -4.76 -12.86
CA LEU A 65 -11.57 -5.50 -11.91
C LEU A 65 -10.15 -4.93 -11.85
N ARG A 66 -9.51 -4.66 -13.00
CA ARG A 66 -8.17 -4.06 -13.07
C ARG A 66 -8.12 -2.68 -12.41
N ARG A 67 -9.14 -1.84 -12.64
CA ARG A 67 -9.27 -0.52 -11.99
C ARG A 67 -9.47 -0.65 -10.48
N GLY A 68 -10.33 -1.57 -10.05
CA GLY A 68 -10.55 -1.90 -8.65
C GLY A 68 -9.27 -2.32 -7.95
N ASN A 69 -8.52 -3.24 -8.56
CA ASN A 69 -7.25 -3.72 -8.01
C ASN A 69 -6.23 -2.59 -7.87
N LYS A 70 -6.04 -1.77 -8.90
CA LYS A 70 -5.16 -0.58 -8.82
C LYS A 70 -5.55 0.37 -7.69
N ARG A 71 -6.85 0.61 -7.48
CA ARG A 71 -7.35 1.46 -6.40
C ARG A 71 -7.06 0.85 -5.03
N LEU A 72 -7.28 -0.45 -4.87
CA LEU A 72 -6.99 -1.16 -3.63
C LEU A 72 -5.50 -1.15 -3.31
N THR A 73 -4.63 -1.44 -4.29
CA THR A 73 -3.17 -1.36 -4.12
C THR A 73 -2.71 0.05 -3.73
N LYS A 74 -3.27 1.10 -4.35
CA LYS A 74 -2.97 2.49 -3.96
C LYS A 74 -3.39 2.80 -2.52
N LYS A 75 -4.57 2.34 -2.10
CA LYS A 75 -5.03 2.51 -0.71
C LYS A 75 -4.13 1.78 0.28
N ALA A 76 -3.74 0.54 -0.02
CA ALA A 76 -2.82 -0.23 0.80
C ALA A 76 -1.48 0.50 0.99
N LYS A 77 -0.88 0.97 -0.11
CA LYS A 77 0.36 1.75 -0.05
C LYS A 77 0.20 3.05 0.75
N ASN A 78 -0.93 3.73 0.62
CA ASN A 78 -1.17 4.95 1.38
C ASN A 78 -1.32 4.68 2.88
N PHE A 79 -2.01 3.60 3.27
CA PHE A 79 -2.09 3.19 4.67
C PHE A 79 -0.74 2.76 5.24
N GLU A 80 0.11 2.10 4.45
CA GLU A 80 1.47 1.76 4.84
C GLU A 80 2.30 3.02 5.14
N ILE A 81 2.26 4.03 4.26
CA ILE A 81 2.94 5.32 4.47
C ILE A 81 2.40 6.05 5.72
N GLN A 82 1.08 6.03 5.94
CA GLN A 82 0.49 6.64 7.14
C GLN A 82 0.96 5.93 8.41
N ASN A 83 1.01 4.60 8.40
CA ASN A 83 1.53 3.82 9.53
C ASN A 83 3.00 4.15 9.83
N GLU A 84 3.86 4.24 8.81
CA GLU A 84 5.25 4.67 9.01
C GLU A 84 5.33 6.08 9.58
N THR A 85 4.51 7.01 9.08
CA THR A 85 4.46 8.40 9.57
C THR A 85 4.03 8.45 11.03
N PHE A 86 3.00 7.70 11.41
CA PHE A 86 2.53 7.63 12.79
C PHE A 86 3.58 6.99 13.70
N LYS A 87 4.24 5.92 13.25
CA LYS A 87 5.33 5.28 14.01
C LYS A 87 6.47 6.25 14.29
N ASN A 88 6.93 6.99 13.28
CA ASN A 88 7.99 8.00 13.45
C ASN A 88 7.56 9.12 14.40
N LYS A 89 6.29 9.51 14.36
CA LYS A 89 5.75 10.53 15.26
C LYS A 89 5.68 10.04 16.71
N ILE A 90 5.32 8.77 16.93
CA ILE A 90 5.36 8.13 18.25
C ILE A 90 6.80 8.13 18.78
N GLU A 91 7.77 7.68 17.99
CA GLU A 91 9.19 7.65 18.38
C GLU A 91 9.74 9.06 18.71
N THR A 92 9.34 10.07 17.93
CA THR A 92 9.70 11.47 18.19
C THR A 92 9.09 11.98 19.49
N LEU A 93 7.82 11.64 19.77
CA LEU A 93 7.16 12.04 21.00
C LEU A 93 7.76 11.33 22.22
N GLU A 94 8.11 10.05 22.11
CA GLU A 94 8.79 9.29 23.16
C GLU A 94 10.16 9.90 23.49
N THR A 95 10.95 10.24 22.47
CA THR A 95 12.22 10.95 22.68
C THR A 95 12.03 12.32 23.32
N GLN A 96 11.01 13.08 22.91
CA GLN A 96 10.67 14.36 23.55
C GLN A 96 10.32 14.19 25.03
N ILE A 97 9.51 13.19 25.39
CA ILE A 97 9.17 12.90 26.78
C ILE A 97 10.43 12.63 27.60
N VAL A 98 11.33 11.77 27.12
CA VAL A 98 12.60 11.48 27.81
C VAL A 98 13.48 12.72 27.96
N THR A 99 13.55 13.57 26.92
CA THR A 99 14.33 14.82 27.00
C THR A 99 13.74 15.82 28.00
N LEU A 100 12.41 15.88 28.13
CA LEU A 100 11.73 16.73 29.10
C LEU A 100 11.95 16.22 30.52
N GLU A 101 11.82 14.91 30.75
CA GLU A 101 12.07 14.29 32.06
C GLU A 101 13.50 14.51 32.54
N THR A 102 14.48 14.33 31.65
CA THR A 102 15.89 14.58 31.96
C THR A 102 16.16 16.06 32.25
N THR A 103 15.54 16.97 31.49
CA THR A 103 15.65 18.42 31.75
C THR A 103 15.05 18.81 33.10
N ILE A 104 13.88 18.25 33.46
CA ILE A 104 13.26 18.47 34.77
C ILE A 104 14.18 17.97 35.90
N ALA A 105 14.76 16.79 35.76
CA ALA A 105 15.69 16.23 36.74
C ALA A 105 16.97 17.08 36.91
N LEU A 106 17.53 17.58 35.81
CA LEU A 106 18.70 18.47 35.85
C LEU A 106 18.39 19.81 36.52
N ASN A 107 17.24 20.41 36.22
CA ASN A 107 16.81 21.66 36.84
C ASN A 107 16.59 21.48 38.35
N ALA A 108 15.97 20.39 38.78
CA ALA A 108 15.82 20.08 40.20
C ALA A 108 17.18 19.94 40.91
N LYS A 109 18.13 19.24 40.29
CA LYS A 109 19.49 19.09 40.82
C LYS A 109 20.24 20.42 40.89
N SER A 110 20.09 21.29 39.88
CA SER A 110 20.69 22.62 39.88
C SER A 110 20.14 23.49 41.00
N ASN A 111 18.84 23.42 41.29
CA ASN A 111 18.23 24.18 42.38
C ASN A 111 18.77 23.73 43.73
N ILE A 112 18.85 22.42 43.98
CA ILE A 112 19.44 21.86 45.21
C ILE A 112 20.89 22.33 45.38
N LEU A 113 21.68 22.28 44.30
CA LEU A 113 23.08 22.73 44.33
C LEU A 113 23.18 24.24 44.65
N ASN A 114 22.29 25.06 44.10
CA ASN A 114 22.26 26.49 44.38
C ASN A 114 21.88 26.79 45.84
N ASP A 115 20.94 26.04 46.41
CA ASP A 115 20.57 26.14 47.82
C ASP A 115 21.72 25.72 48.74
N GLU A 116 22.47 24.69 48.36
CA GLU A 116 23.66 24.23 49.07
C GLU A 116 24.79 25.27 49.04
N ILE A 117 25.06 25.88 47.87
CA ILE A 117 26.02 26.99 47.72
C ILE A 117 25.60 28.19 48.57
N ASN A 118 24.33 28.56 48.58
CA ASN A 118 23.83 29.67 49.39
C ASN A 118 24.03 29.41 50.89
N THR A 119 23.81 28.18 51.34
CA THR A 119 24.04 27.76 52.73
C THR A 119 25.52 27.86 53.10
N GLN A 120 26.41 27.36 52.22
CA GLN A 120 27.86 27.47 52.42
C GLN A 120 28.34 28.92 52.44
N ASN A 121 27.79 29.78 51.58
CA ASN A 121 28.13 31.20 51.56
C ASN A 121 27.70 31.92 52.85
N ILE A 122 26.55 31.55 53.43
CA ILE A 122 26.11 32.04 54.73
C ILE A 122 27.10 31.57 55.82
N GLU A 123 27.47 30.29 55.82
CA GLU A 123 28.42 29.72 56.79
C GLU A 123 29.80 30.42 56.73
N ILE A 124 30.35 30.62 55.53
CA ILE A 124 31.62 31.33 55.32
C ILE A 124 31.52 32.77 55.84
N LYS A 125 30.40 33.46 55.59
CA LYS A 125 30.19 34.84 56.08
C LYS A 125 30.16 34.89 57.61
N HIS A 126 29.54 33.92 58.26
CA HIS A 126 29.56 33.81 59.72
C HIS A 126 30.97 33.54 60.27
N LEU A 127 31.73 32.62 59.65
CA LEU A 127 33.11 32.31 60.04
C LEU A 127 34.04 33.51 59.89
N ASN A 128 33.91 34.26 58.80
CA ASN A 128 34.72 35.47 58.56
C ASN A 128 34.44 36.57 59.60
N ASN A 129 33.18 36.76 59.99
CA ASN A 129 32.83 37.71 61.05
C ASN A 129 33.41 37.34 62.41
N ILE A 130 33.44 36.04 62.76
CA ILE A 130 34.03 35.55 64.02
C ILE A 130 35.55 35.74 64.01
N SER A 131 36.21 35.48 62.88
CA SER A 131 37.65 35.69 62.70
C SER A 131 38.03 37.16 62.87
N SER A 132 37.26 38.08 62.28
CA SER A 132 37.50 39.53 62.38
C SER A 132 37.38 40.07 63.81
N ASN A 133 36.44 39.53 64.61
CA ASN A 133 36.22 39.98 65.99
C ASN A 133 37.28 39.46 66.98
N LYS A 134 38.01 38.39 66.62
CA LYS A 134 39.07 37.80 67.45
C LYS A 134 40.41 38.55 67.31
N THR A 135 40.63 39.25 66.20
CA THR A 135 41.82 40.09 65.99
C THR A 135 41.80 41.41 66.76
N ASP A 136 40.61 41.91 67.12
CA ASP A 136 40.45 43.19 67.85
C ASP A 136 40.54 43.04 69.39
N THR A 137 40.65 41.81 69.91
CA THR A 137 40.65 41.50 71.36
C THR A 137 42.01 41.05 71.91
N LEU A 138 43.08 41.11 71.10
CA LEU A 138 44.46 40.75 71.50
C LEU A 138 45.47 41.93 71.49
N THR A 139 44.98 43.17 71.40
CA THR A 139 45.74 44.39 71.71
C THR A 139 45.36 44.91 73.08
#